data_AF-A0A258BP39-F1
#
_entry.id   AF-A0A258BP39-F1
#
_cell.length_a   1.000
_cell.length_b   1.000
_cell.length_c   1.000
_cell.angle_alpha   90.00
_cell.angle_beta   90.00
_cell.angle_gamma   90.00
#
_symmetry.space_group_name_H-M   'P 1'
#
loop_
_entity.id
_entity.type
_entity.pdbx_description
1 polymer ?
#
loop_
_entity_poly.entity_id
_entity_poly.type
_entity_poly.pdbx_seq_one_letter_code
_entity_poly.pdbx_strand_id
1 'polypeptide(L)'
;MARLLILSAVIFTLLGLGTPVAAQSAGAAEDGVERSGGTDDFYCGERKLGQWFYCAKPKPKAHDAQLAPPQQSAVDRMSAITRQLDELKARAILDPTEENVIAYVRFQREQLDRASTFSDTWQRALWQNPGLDYTLQRPVSTIGKRAWLDNRKADRDAVLTNLGQRYGLFYFFAQSCGAC
;
A
#
# COMPACT_ATOMS: atom_id res chain seq x y z
N MET A 1 56.61 -13.42 38.44
CA MET A 1 56.14 -13.54 37.04
C MET A 1 55.55 -12.17 36.67
N ALA A 2 56.30 -11.11 36.30
CA ALA A 2 57.06 -10.89 35.05
C ALA A 2 56.17 -11.22 33.84
N ARG A 3 55.58 -10.30 33.05
CA ARG A 3 56.07 -9.16 32.23
C ARG A 3 54.82 -8.60 31.51
N LEU A 4 54.64 -7.37 31.02
CA LEU A 4 55.41 -6.12 30.97
C LEU A 4 54.43 -5.05 30.40
N LEU A 5 54.26 -3.94 31.11
CA LEU A 5 53.70 -2.69 30.58
C LEU A 5 54.75 -2.03 29.68
N ILE A 6 54.38 -1.56 28.48
CA ILE A 6 55.22 -0.63 27.71
C ILE A 6 54.34 0.52 27.19
N LEU A 7 54.46 1.66 27.90
CA LEU A 7 54.40 3.01 27.36
C LEU A 7 55.57 3.21 26.39
N SER A 8 55.35 3.85 25.24
CA SER A 8 56.29 4.85 24.73
C SER A 8 55.64 5.73 23.66
N ALA A 9 55.63 7.02 23.97
CA ALA A 9 55.32 8.12 23.08
C ALA A 9 56.55 8.46 22.22
N VAL A 10 56.34 8.73 20.93
CA VAL A 10 57.27 9.52 20.11
C VAL A 10 56.44 10.45 19.25
N ILE A 11 56.55 11.74 19.55
CA ILE A 11 56.09 12.87 18.75
C ILE A 11 57.28 13.27 17.85
N PHE A 12 57.09 13.36 16.54
CA PHE A 12 57.87 14.28 15.71
C PHE A 12 57.04 14.78 14.52
N THR A 13 56.71 16.06 14.60
CA THR A 13 56.08 16.91 13.59
C THR A 13 57.02 17.23 12.43
N LEU A 14 56.52 17.23 11.19
CA LEU A 14 56.99 18.10 10.10
C LEU A 14 55.89 18.31 9.06
N LEU A 15 55.72 19.58 8.67
CA LEU A 15 54.69 20.16 7.81
C LEU A 15 54.74 19.64 6.37
N GLY A 16 53.56 19.45 5.79
CA GLY A 16 53.32 19.39 4.35
C GLY A 16 51.88 19.84 4.03
N LEU A 17 51.72 21.02 3.44
CA LEU A 17 50.47 21.52 2.89
C LEU A 17 50.11 20.71 1.63
N GLY A 18 48.94 20.05 1.63
CA GLY A 18 48.36 19.39 0.47
C GLY A 18 46.86 19.16 0.69
N THR A 19 46.05 19.86 -0.10
CA THR A 19 44.59 19.84 -0.32
C THR A 19 43.73 18.70 0.30
N PRO A 20 42.50 18.98 0.77
CA PRO A 20 41.61 17.95 1.30
C PRO A 20 41.14 17.01 0.18
N VAL A 21 41.53 15.75 0.28
CA VAL A 21 40.90 14.65 -0.45
C VAL A 21 39.56 14.36 0.23
N ALA A 22 38.46 14.76 -0.40
CA ALA A 22 37.14 14.30 -0.02
C ALA A 22 37.05 12.79 -0.25
N ALA A 23 36.67 12.07 0.80
CA ALA A 23 36.40 10.64 0.78
C ALA A 23 35.34 10.31 -0.29
N GLN A 24 35.67 9.43 -1.23
CA GLN A 24 34.69 8.76 -2.06
C GLN A 24 34.00 7.71 -1.19
N SER A 25 32.87 8.10 -0.61
CA SER A 25 31.95 7.17 0.04
C SER A 25 31.42 6.17 -0.99
N ALA A 26 31.49 4.90 -0.61
CA ALA A 26 30.82 3.74 -1.18
C ALA A 26 29.74 4.07 -2.23
N GLY A 27 29.98 3.58 -3.45
CA GLY A 27 29.03 3.66 -4.55
C GLY A 27 27.67 3.14 -4.12
N ALA A 28 26.72 4.06 -4.01
CA ALA A 28 25.33 3.75 -4.27
C ALA A 28 25.27 3.32 -5.74
N ALA A 29 25.10 2.02 -5.96
CA ALA A 29 24.60 1.50 -7.21
C ALA A 29 23.17 2.03 -7.38
N GLU A 30 23.04 3.23 -7.94
CA GLU A 30 21.82 3.63 -8.63
C GLU A 30 21.82 2.91 -9.98
N ASP A 31 21.28 1.69 -9.99
CA ASP A 31 20.76 1.05 -11.21
C ASP A 31 19.56 1.88 -11.69
N GLY A 32 19.87 2.99 -12.33
CA GLY A 32 18.87 4.00 -12.69
C GLY A 32 19.49 5.23 -13.30
N VAL A 33 20.41 5.09 -14.26
CA VAL A 33 20.86 6.24 -15.04
C VAL A 33 19.82 6.55 -16.13
N GLU A 34 18.81 7.35 -15.76
CA GLU A 34 18.22 8.30 -16.68
C GLU A 34 19.35 9.17 -17.23
N ARG A 35 19.73 8.93 -18.49
CA ARG A 35 20.68 9.79 -19.20
C ARG A 35 19.90 10.90 -19.89
N SER A 36 20.00 12.08 -19.30
CA SER A 36 19.64 13.40 -19.81
C SER A 36 19.63 13.51 -21.34
N GLY A 37 18.46 13.82 -21.91
CA GLY A 37 18.20 14.85 -22.94
C GLY A 37 19.14 15.05 -24.13
N GLY A 38 19.99 14.10 -24.49
CA GLY A 38 20.82 14.11 -25.69
C GLY A 38 20.28 13.11 -26.70
N THR A 39 20.27 13.47 -27.97
CA THR A 39 19.98 12.58 -29.10
C THR A 39 20.57 11.18 -28.87
N ASP A 40 19.74 10.15 -28.92
CA ASP A 40 20.07 8.73 -28.72
C ASP A 40 20.93 8.16 -29.90
N ASP A 41 21.83 8.98 -30.44
CA ASP A 41 22.58 8.76 -31.68
C ASP A 41 23.59 7.61 -31.53
N PHE A 42 24.18 7.45 -30.34
CA PHE A 42 25.07 6.33 -30.04
C PHE A 42 24.31 4.99 -30.00
N TYR A 43 23.15 4.96 -29.36
CA TYR A 43 22.37 3.72 -29.18
C TYR A 43 21.67 3.30 -30.48
N CYS A 44 21.19 4.26 -31.27
CA CYS A 44 20.38 4.03 -32.46
C CYS A 44 21.08 4.27 -33.80
N GLY A 45 22.05 5.17 -33.87
CA GLY A 45 22.79 5.48 -35.10
C GLY A 45 23.95 4.53 -35.36
N GLU A 46 24.76 4.23 -34.34
CA GLU A 46 26.00 3.46 -34.52
C GLU A 46 25.81 1.95 -34.52
N ARG A 47 24.88 1.42 -33.71
CA ARG A 47 24.76 -0.03 -33.45
C ARG A 47 23.93 -0.80 -34.48
N LYS A 48 23.36 -0.12 -35.50
CA LYS A 48 22.56 -0.69 -36.60
C LYS A 48 21.63 -1.82 -36.12
N LEU A 49 20.92 -1.56 -35.02
CA LEU A 49 20.03 -2.55 -34.41
C LEU A 49 18.93 -2.87 -35.43
N GLY A 50 18.72 -4.15 -35.70
CA GLY A 50 17.81 -4.62 -36.75
C GLY A 50 16.37 -4.13 -36.56
N GLN A 51 15.51 -4.45 -37.53
CA GLN A 51 14.13 -3.94 -37.67
C GLN A 51 13.20 -4.12 -36.45
N TRP A 52 13.61 -4.85 -35.41
CA TRP A 52 12.81 -5.12 -34.21
C TRP A 52 13.06 -4.14 -33.05
N PHE A 53 13.99 -3.18 -33.19
CA PHE A 53 14.31 -2.21 -32.13
C PHE A 53 13.74 -0.82 -32.44
N TYR A 54 12.89 -0.31 -31.55
CA TYR A 54 12.26 1.00 -31.69
C TYR A 54 13.19 2.11 -31.18
N CYS A 55 13.82 2.81 -32.12
CA CYS A 55 14.71 3.94 -31.85
C CYS A 55 13.99 5.29 -31.74
N ALA A 56 12.78 5.38 -32.26
CA ALA A 56 11.95 6.57 -32.11
C ALA A 56 11.02 6.37 -30.92
N LYS A 57 11.17 7.22 -29.89
CA LYS A 57 10.13 7.37 -28.88
C LYS A 57 8.83 7.75 -29.60
N PRO A 58 7.74 6.97 -29.49
CA PRO A 58 6.49 7.35 -30.10
C PRO A 58 6.11 8.71 -29.52
N LYS A 59 5.96 9.72 -30.40
CA LYS A 59 5.52 11.04 -29.97
C LYS A 59 4.18 10.85 -29.27
N PRO A 60 4.00 11.34 -28.03
CA PRO A 60 2.70 11.32 -27.40
C PRO A 60 1.76 12.03 -28.35
N LYS A 61 0.71 11.33 -28.81
CA LYS A 61 -0.35 11.96 -29.58
C LYS A 61 -0.84 13.11 -28.71
N ALA A 62 -0.79 14.33 -29.22
CA ALA A 62 -1.47 15.44 -28.58
C ALA A 62 -2.92 14.98 -28.39
N HIS A 63 -3.28 14.76 -27.13
CA HIS A 63 -4.67 14.54 -26.79
C HIS A 63 -5.33 15.88 -27.04
N ASP A 64 -5.95 16.04 -28.20
CA ASP A 64 -6.89 17.12 -28.42
C ASP A 64 -7.80 17.10 -27.20
N ALA A 65 -7.75 18.17 -26.41
CA ALA A 65 -8.66 18.37 -25.30
C ALA A 65 -10.06 18.55 -25.90
N GLN A 66 -10.66 17.44 -26.29
CA GLN A 66 -12.06 17.32 -26.57
C GLN A 66 -12.72 17.79 -25.28
N LEU A 67 -13.41 18.93 -25.35
CA LEU A 67 -14.26 19.40 -24.26
C LEU A 67 -15.12 18.21 -23.86
N ALA A 68 -14.84 17.68 -22.67
CA ALA A 68 -15.60 16.57 -22.15
C ALA A 68 -17.06 17.04 -22.09
N PRO A 69 -18.01 16.31 -22.71
CA PRO A 69 -19.42 16.59 -22.49
C PRO A 69 -19.66 16.62 -20.98
N PRO A 70 -20.60 17.45 -20.48
CA PRO A 70 -20.82 17.63 -19.04
C PRO A 70 -20.93 16.26 -18.38
N GLN A 71 -19.89 15.89 -17.63
CA GLN A 71 -19.81 14.58 -17.01
C GLN A 71 -20.84 14.57 -15.90
N GLN A 72 -21.92 13.82 -16.09
CA GLN A 72 -22.88 13.54 -15.03
C GLN A 72 -22.12 13.08 -13.77
N SER A 73 -22.57 13.54 -12.61
CA SER A 73 -21.92 13.16 -11.36
C SER A 73 -21.93 11.63 -11.21
N ALA A 74 -20.95 11.08 -10.49
CA ALA A 74 -20.91 9.63 -10.24
C ALA A 74 -22.19 9.14 -9.54
N VAL A 75 -22.77 9.99 -8.69
CA VAL A 75 -24.03 9.72 -7.98
C VAL A 75 -25.19 9.65 -8.97
N ASP A 76 -25.29 10.60 -9.91
CA ASP A 76 -26.36 10.60 -10.93
C ASP A 76 -26.28 9.38 -11.86
N ARG A 77 -25.05 8.98 -12.21
CA ARG A 77 -24.85 7.76 -13.01
C ARG A 77 -25.25 6.51 -12.24
N MET A 78 -24.92 6.42 -10.96
CA MET A 78 -25.30 5.28 -10.13
C MET A 78 -26.81 5.22 -9.93
N SER A 79 -27.46 6.35 -9.69
CA SER A 79 -28.92 6.41 -9.50
C SER A 79 -29.68 5.98 -10.76
N ALA A 80 -29.19 6.35 -11.95
CA ALA A 80 -29.75 5.88 -13.21
C ALA A 80 -29.66 4.36 -13.37
N ILE A 81 -28.51 3.76 -13.01
CA ILE A 81 -28.31 2.30 -13.03
C ILE A 81 -29.25 1.61 -12.04
N THR A 82 -29.37 2.11 -10.82
CA THR A 82 -30.30 1.58 -9.81
C THR A 82 -31.73 1.62 -10.31
N ARG A 83 -32.17 2.76 -10.86
CA ARG A 83 -33.51 2.90 -11.43
C ARG A 83 -33.76 1.89 -12.55
N GLN A 84 -32.79 1.65 -13.42
CA GLN A 84 -32.92 0.66 -14.49
C GLN A 84 -33.07 -0.77 -13.94
N LEU A 85 -32.30 -1.14 -12.90
CA LEU A 85 -32.46 -2.43 -12.23
C LEU A 85 -33.88 -2.59 -11.66
N ASP A 86 -34.38 -1.54 -10.99
CA ASP A 86 -35.71 -1.55 -10.37
C ASP A 86 -36.83 -1.68 -11.42
N GLU A 87 -36.72 -0.99 -12.55
CA GLU A 87 -37.64 -1.09 -13.67
C GLU A 87 -37.66 -2.50 -14.29
N LEU A 88 -36.48 -3.09 -14.52
CA LEU A 88 -36.37 -4.46 -15.06
C LEU A 88 -36.96 -5.48 -14.08
N LYS A 89 -36.69 -5.30 -12.79
CA LYS A 89 -37.25 -6.14 -11.74
C LYS A 89 -38.78 -6.02 -11.67
N ALA A 90 -39.30 -4.79 -11.70
CA ALA A 90 -40.74 -4.54 -11.68
C ALA A 90 -41.43 -5.20 -12.88
N ARG A 91 -40.88 -5.04 -14.10
CA ARG A 91 -41.42 -5.69 -15.30
C ARG A 91 -41.39 -7.21 -15.22
N ALA A 92 -40.29 -7.81 -14.73
CA ALA A 92 -40.20 -9.25 -14.58
C ALA A 92 -41.21 -9.82 -13.55
N ILE A 93 -41.60 -9.03 -12.54
CA ILE A 93 -42.59 -9.43 -11.53
C ILE A 93 -44.02 -9.22 -12.02
N LEU A 94 -44.31 -8.07 -12.62
CA LEU A 94 -45.66 -7.71 -13.07
C LEU A 94 -46.06 -8.48 -14.32
N ASP A 95 -45.13 -8.65 -15.27
CA ASP A 95 -45.34 -9.32 -16.55
C ASP A 95 -44.29 -10.44 -16.75
N PRO A 96 -44.49 -11.63 -16.15
CA PRO A 96 -43.47 -12.68 -16.10
C PRO A 96 -43.34 -13.43 -17.43
N THR A 97 -42.70 -12.81 -18.43
CA THR A 97 -42.25 -13.47 -19.67
C THR A 97 -40.80 -13.92 -19.57
N GLU A 98 -40.40 -14.90 -20.39
CA GLU A 98 -39.03 -15.39 -20.43
C GLU A 98 -38.03 -14.26 -20.74
N GLU A 99 -38.38 -13.37 -21.68
CA GLU A 99 -37.56 -12.23 -22.07
C GLU A 99 -37.35 -11.25 -20.91
N ASN A 100 -38.41 -10.93 -20.15
CA ASN A 100 -38.34 -9.99 -19.03
C ASN A 100 -37.48 -10.55 -17.88
N VAL A 101 -37.63 -11.84 -17.58
CA VAL A 101 -36.82 -12.52 -16.57
C VAL A 101 -35.35 -12.57 -17.00
N ILE A 102 -35.07 -12.94 -18.26
CA ILE A 102 -33.71 -12.96 -18.80
C ILE A 102 -33.09 -11.56 -18.77
N ALA A 103 -33.83 -10.51 -19.14
CA ALA A 103 -33.35 -9.13 -19.11
C ALA A 103 -32.95 -8.71 -17.69
N TYR A 104 -33.79 -9.02 -16.69
CA TYR A 104 -33.47 -8.76 -15.29
C TYR A 104 -32.23 -9.53 -14.82
N VAL A 105 -32.15 -10.85 -15.09
CA VAL A 105 -31.01 -11.69 -14.67
C VAL A 105 -29.70 -11.24 -15.31
N ARG A 106 -29.71 -10.88 -16.60
CA ARG A 106 -28.54 -10.35 -17.30
C ARG A 106 -28.06 -9.05 -16.66
N PHE A 107 -28.98 -8.13 -16.38
CA PHE A 107 -28.64 -6.86 -15.73
C PHE A 107 -28.12 -7.08 -14.30
N GLN A 108 -28.69 -8.03 -13.56
CA GLN A 108 -28.20 -8.39 -12.22
C GLN A 108 -26.75 -8.91 -12.27
N ARG A 109 -26.38 -9.69 -13.30
CA ARG A 109 -24.98 -10.12 -13.50
C ARG A 109 -24.04 -8.95 -13.75
N GLU A 110 -24.43 -7.99 -14.59
CA GLU A 110 -23.62 -6.80 -14.82
C GLU A 110 -23.35 -6.02 -13.52
N GLN A 111 -24.34 -5.93 -12.62
CA GLN A 111 -24.16 -5.31 -11.31
C GLN A 111 -23.21 -6.11 -10.41
N LEU A 112 -23.26 -7.45 -10.46
CA LEU A 112 -22.30 -8.31 -9.75
C LEU A 112 -20.88 -8.16 -10.30
N ASP A 113 -20.72 -8.00 -11.60
CA ASP A 113 -19.42 -7.76 -12.23
C ASP A 113 -18.84 -6.42 -11.76
N ARG A 114 -19.66 -5.35 -11.73
CA ARG A 114 -19.27 -4.04 -11.18
C ARG A 114 -18.84 -4.14 -9.72
N ALA A 115 -19.58 -4.87 -8.89
CA ALA A 115 -19.25 -5.10 -7.49
C ALA A 115 -17.95 -5.91 -7.31
N SER A 116 -17.71 -6.88 -8.20
CA SER A 116 -16.49 -7.68 -8.20
C SER A 116 -15.26 -6.83 -8.54
N THR A 117 -15.35 -6.01 -9.59
CA THR A 117 -14.28 -5.04 -9.93
C THR A 117 -14.03 -4.05 -8.80
N PHE A 118 -15.08 -3.54 -8.15
CA PHE A 118 -14.93 -2.68 -6.99
C PHE A 118 -14.21 -3.37 -5.84
N SER A 119 -14.59 -4.61 -5.50
CA SER A 119 -13.97 -5.37 -4.41
C SER A 119 -12.48 -5.61 -4.65
N ASP A 120 -12.11 -5.95 -5.89
CA ASP A 120 -10.74 -6.20 -6.30
C ASP A 120 -9.88 -4.91 -6.31
N THR A 121 -10.44 -3.81 -6.83
CA THR A 121 -9.77 -2.50 -6.78
C THR A 121 -9.62 -1.97 -5.34
N TRP A 122 -10.63 -2.18 -4.50
CA TRP A 122 -10.59 -1.86 -3.06
C TRP A 122 -9.49 -2.62 -2.33
N GLN A 123 -9.40 -3.94 -2.53
CA GLN A 123 -8.37 -4.77 -1.91
C GLN A 123 -6.96 -4.32 -2.29
N ARG A 124 -6.72 -4.06 -3.59
CA ARG A 124 -5.43 -3.53 -4.04
C ARG A 124 -5.13 -2.16 -3.45
N ALA A 125 -6.13 -1.28 -3.36
CA ALA A 125 -5.95 0.05 -2.76
C ALA A 125 -5.53 -0.05 -1.28
N LEU A 126 -6.13 -0.96 -0.51
CA LEU A 126 -5.72 -1.23 0.88
C LEU A 126 -4.28 -1.75 0.96
N TRP A 127 -3.88 -2.68 0.08
CA TRP A 127 -2.51 -3.21 0.08
C TRP A 127 -1.45 -2.15 -0.25
N GLN A 128 -1.75 -1.22 -1.16
CA GLN A 128 -0.86 -0.11 -1.47
C GLN A 128 -0.84 0.97 -0.38
N ASN A 129 -1.86 1.00 0.49
CA ASN A 129 -2.03 2.01 1.53
C ASN A 129 -2.26 1.34 2.90
N PRO A 130 -1.22 0.73 3.50
CA PRO A 130 -1.36 -0.06 4.72
C PRO A 130 -1.92 0.74 5.91
N GLY A 131 -1.79 2.08 5.93
CA GLY A 131 -2.39 2.94 6.95
C GLY A 131 -3.92 2.89 7.02
N LEU A 132 -4.58 2.42 5.95
CA LEU A 132 -6.03 2.22 5.89
C LEU A 132 -6.46 0.83 6.38
N ASP A 133 -5.52 -0.09 6.58
CA ASP A 133 -5.80 -1.46 7.00
C ASP A 133 -5.88 -1.58 8.53
N TYR A 134 -7.11 -1.71 9.05
CA TYR A 134 -7.34 -1.91 10.48
C TYR A 134 -6.83 -3.26 11.01
N THR A 135 -6.59 -4.25 10.14
CA THR A 135 -6.09 -5.56 10.56
C THR A 135 -4.68 -5.50 11.14
N LEU A 136 -3.91 -4.45 10.78
CA LEU A 136 -2.61 -4.13 11.40
C LEU A 136 -2.74 -3.74 12.87
N GLN A 137 -3.87 -3.15 13.28
CA GLN A 137 -4.15 -2.79 14.67
C GLN A 137 -4.80 -3.95 15.42
N ARG A 138 -5.69 -4.69 14.75
CA ARG A 138 -6.44 -5.80 15.34
C ARG A 138 -6.47 -7.01 14.39
N PRO A 139 -5.71 -8.07 14.68
CA PRO A 139 -5.64 -9.24 13.81
C PRO A 139 -6.99 -9.94 13.63
N VAL A 140 -7.27 -10.37 12.41
CA VAL A 140 -8.51 -11.10 12.05
C VAL A 140 -8.31 -12.61 11.96
N SER A 141 -7.07 -13.08 11.74
CA SER A 141 -6.78 -14.51 11.71
C SER A 141 -6.88 -15.12 13.11
N THR A 142 -7.31 -16.37 13.22
CA THR A 142 -7.52 -17.05 14.51
C THR A 142 -6.24 -17.11 15.34
N ILE A 143 -5.11 -17.43 14.69
CA ILE A 143 -3.79 -17.48 15.33
C ILE A 143 -3.32 -16.09 15.72
N GLY A 144 -3.45 -15.10 14.82
CA GLY A 144 -3.06 -13.72 15.09
C GLY A 144 -3.86 -13.11 16.25
N LYS A 145 -5.18 -13.39 16.30
CA LYS A 145 -6.05 -12.95 17.39
C LYS A 145 -5.64 -13.56 18.72
N ARG A 146 -5.28 -14.85 18.75
CA ARG A 146 -4.80 -15.51 19.97
C ARG A 146 -3.50 -14.88 20.48
N ALA A 147 -2.50 -14.75 19.60
CA ALA A 147 -1.22 -14.13 19.96
C ALA A 147 -1.40 -12.68 20.44
N TRP A 148 -2.28 -11.91 19.80
CA TRP A 148 -2.61 -10.55 20.20
C TRP A 148 -3.23 -10.49 21.60
N LEU A 149 -4.16 -11.40 21.92
CA LEU A 149 -4.76 -11.50 23.26
C LEU A 149 -3.74 -11.92 24.32
N ASP A 150 -2.86 -12.86 23.99
CA ASP A 150 -1.80 -13.33 24.90
C ASP A 150 -0.82 -12.20 25.21
N ASN A 151 -0.38 -11.42 24.21
CA ASN A 151 0.46 -10.24 24.41
C ASN A 151 -0.25 -9.18 25.27
N ARG A 152 -1.53 -8.90 25.02
CA ARG A 152 -2.31 -7.94 25.82
C ARG A 152 -2.46 -8.39 27.28
N LYS A 153 -2.64 -9.68 27.51
CA LYS A 153 -2.68 -10.25 28.86
C LYS A 153 -1.33 -10.07 29.54
N ALA A 154 -0.23 -10.41 28.86
CA ALA A 154 1.12 -10.25 29.39
C ALA A 154 1.43 -8.77 29.71
N ASP A 155 1.09 -7.84 28.82
CA ASP A 155 1.25 -6.39 29.03
C ASP A 155 0.51 -5.94 30.30
N ARG A 156 -0.76 -6.35 30.44
CA ARG A 156 -1.58 -6.01 31.61
C ARG A 156 -0.97 -6.58 32.89
N ASP A 157 -0.58 -7.86 32.87
CA ASP A 157 -0.04 -8.53 34.05
C ASP A 157 1.31 -7.90 34.47
N ALA A 158 2.14 -7.48 33.51
CA ALA A 158 3.38 -6.73 33.78
C ALA A 158 3.09 -5.36 34.40
N VAL A 159 2.10 -4.62 33.89
CA VAL A 159 1.68 -3.31 34.43
C VAL A 159 1.17 -3.46 35.86
N LEU A 160 0.30 -4.46 36.13
CA LEU A 160 -0.22 -4.71 37.47
C LEU A 160 0.89 -5.10 38.45
N THR A 161 1.84 -5.92 38.00
CA THR A 161 3.01 -6.30 38.81
C THR A 161 3.87 -5.08 39.17
N ASN A 162 4.09 -4.17 38.23
CA ASN A 162 4.85 -2.94 38.47
C ASN A 162 4.12 -1.98 39.42
N LEU A 163 2.81 -1.79 39.22
CA LEU A 163 1.98 -0.95 40.08
C LEU A 163 1.96 -1.47 41.52
N GLY A 164 1.88 -2.79 41.70
CA GLY A 164 1.89 -3.45 43.02
C GLY A 164 3.14 -3.19 43.87
N GLN A 165 4.25 -2.76 43.26
CA GLN A 165 5.46 -2.39 44.00
C GLN A 165 5.31 -1.11 44.83
N ARG A 166 4.36 -0.23 44.45
CA ARG A 166 4.17 1.09 45.07
C ARG A 166 2.75 1.32 45.56
N TYR A 167 1.76 0.71 44.93
CA TYR A 167 0.34 0.96 45.16
C TYR A 167 -0.39 -0.34 45.51
N GLY A 168 -1.30 -0.29 46.48
CA GLY A 168 -2.24 -1.38 46.75
C GLY A 168 -3.50 -1.23 45.90
N LEU A 169 -3.83 -2.24 45.10
CA LEU A 169 -5.08 -2.28 44.32
C LEU A 169 -6.10 -3.18 45.03
N PHE A 170 -7.25 -2.63 45.37
CA PHE A 170 -8.37 -3.37 45.94
C PHE A 170 -9.47 -3.53 44.87
N TYR A 171 -9.80 -4.77 44.54
CA TYR A 171 -10.89 -5.09 43.63
C TYR A 171 -12.08 -5.65 44.42
N PHE A 172 -13.18 -4.91 44.42
CA PHE A 172 -14.43 -5.33 45.05
C PHE A 172 -15.32 -5.95 43.97
N PHE A 173 -15.68 -7.23 44.16
CA PHE A 173 -16.56 -7.95 43.25
C PHE A 173 -17.66 -8.67 44.02
N ALA A 174 -18.71 -9.05 43.29
CA ALA A 174 -19.80 -9.88 43.80
C ALA A 174 -20.00 -11.06 42.85
N GLN A 175 -20.22 -12.26 43.39
CA GLN A 175 -20.44 -13.47 42.57
C GLN A 175 -21.67 -13.37 41.65
N SER A 176 -22.65 -12.55 42.00
CA SER A 176 -23.87 -12.31 41.23
C SER A 176 -23.73 -11.23 40.14
N CYS A 177 -22.58 -10.57 40.01
CA CYS A 177 -22.36 -9.50 39.04
C CYS A 177 -21.55 -10.03 37.85
N GLY A 178 -22.16 -10.14 36.66
CA GLY A 178 -21.49 -10.65 35.46
C GLY A 178 -20.55 -9.66 34.73
N ALA A 179 -20.57 -8.39 35.12
CA ALA A 179 -19.64 -7.36 34.61
C ALA A 179 -18.48 -7.08 35.58
N CYS A 180 -18.59 -7.61 36.80
CA CYS A 180 -17.54 -7.72 37.78
C CYS A 180 -16.83 -9.09 37.59
#